data_AF-A0A5C0SI04-F1
#
_entry.id   AF-A0A5C0SI04-F1
#
_cell.length_a   1.000
_cell.length_b   1.000
_cell.length_c   1.000
_cell.angle_alpha   90.00
_cell.angle_beta   90.00
_cell.angle_gamma   90.00
#
_symmetry.space_group_name_H-M   'P 1'
#
loop_
_entity.id
_entity.type
_entity.pdbx_description
1 polymer ?
#
loop_
_entity_poly.entity_id
_entity_poly.type
_entity_poly.pdbx_seq_one_letter_code
_entity_poly.pdbx_strand_id
1 'polypeptide(L)' 'MKDSTQMINFIIQKKFKEVLDAKKQGRLYDFRNELKKELEVALEELHNTKEKEKMEHFLEKVKKLKVKKGYIN' A
#
# COMPACT_ATOMS: atom_id res chain seq x y z
N MET A 1 17.34 1.12 12.99
CA MET A 1 16.81 1.21 11.61
C MET A 1 15.43 0.57 11.61
N LYS A 2 14.38 1.28 11.15
CA LYS A 2 13.08 0.64 10.94
C LYS A 2 13.22 -0.29 9.73
N ASP A 3 12.90 -1.56 9.90
CA ASP A 3 12.87 -2.55 8.81
C ASP A 3 11.79 -2.13 7.80
N SER A 4 12.08 -2.18 6.50
CA SER A 4 11.13 -1.94 5.40
C SER A 4 9.87 -2.76 5.58
N THR A 5 9.95 -3.95 6.17
CA THR A 5 8.79 -4.78 6.53
C THR A 5 7.88 -4.08 7.54
N GLN A 6 8.45 -3.44 8.56
CA GLN A 6 7.69 -2.66 9.54
C GLN A 6 7.07 -1.42 8.88
N MET A 7 7.80 -0.76 7.97
CA MET A 7 7.29 0.39 7.24
C MET A 7 6.14 0.02 6.30
N ILE A 8 6.29 -1.07 5.53
CA ILE A 8 5.24 -1.65 4.69
C ILE A 8 4.00 -1.98 5.53
N ASN A 9 4.17 -2.67 6.66
CA ASN A 9 3.05 -3.01 7.55
C ASN A 9 2.34 -1.76 8.08
N PHE A 10 3.09 -0.73 8.47
CA PHE A 10 2.52 0.54 8.92
C PHE A 10 1.69 1.20 7.81
N ILE A 11 2.21 1.26 6.58
CA ILE A 11 1.49 1.84 5.43
C ILE A 11 0.21 1.04 5.15
N ILE A 12 0.27 -0.29 5.16
CA ILE A 12 -0.91 -1.15 4.95
C ILE A 12 -1.98 -0.87 6.01
N GLN A 13 -1.60 -0.84 7.29
CA GLN A 13 -2.53 -0.57 8.39
C GLN A 13 -3.18 0.83 8.28
N LYS A 14 -2.39 1.85 7.95
CA LYS A 14 -2.88 3.21 7.70
C LYS A 14 -3.94 3.20 6.59
N LYS A 15 -3.65 2.56 5.46
CA LYS A 15 -4.57 2.52 4.32
C LYS A 15 -5.82 1.69 4.58
N PHE A 16 -5.73 0.62 5.36
CA PHE A 16 -6.91 -0.12 5.80
C PHE A 16 -7.83 0.72 6.68
N LYS A 17 -7.27 1.54 7.58
CA LYS A 17 -8.06 2.48 8.37
C LYS A 17 -8.80 3.48 7.48
N GLU A 18 -8.12 4.04 6.47
CA GLU A 18 -8.73 4.94 5.50
C GLU A 18 -9.88 4.27 4.71
N VAL A 19 -9.75 2.98 4.33
CA VAL A 19 -10.85 2.21 3.73
C VAL A 19 -12.05 2.13 4.66
N LEU A 20 -11.83 1.80 5.94
CA LEU A 20 -12.90 1.68 6.93
C LEU A 20 -13.61 3.02 7.14
N ASP A 21 -12.86 4.12 7.20
CA ASP A 21 -13.40 5.45 7.36
C ASP A 21 -14.18 5.91 6.12
N ALA A 22 -13.67 5.64 4.91
CA ALA A 22 -14.40 5.91 3.66
C ALA A 22 -15.70 5.10 3.58
N LYS A 23 -15.68 3.82 3.97
CA LYS A 23 -16.87 2.97 4.03
C LYS A 23 -17.92 3.53 4.99
N LYS A 24 -17.51 3.99 6.18
CA LYS A 24 -18.43 4.63 7.15
C LYS A 24 -19.06 5.91 6.59
N GLN A 25 -18.34 6.63 5.73
CA GLN A 25 -18.79 7.87 5.10
C GLN A 25 -19.54 7.65 3.77
N GLY A 26 -19.74 6.40 3.34
CA GLY A 26 -20.35 6.11 2.04
C GLY A 26 -19.52 6.56 0.84
N ARG A 27 -18.20 6.74 1.01
CA ARG A 27 -17.27 7.19 -0.04
C ARG A 27 -16.57 6.01 -0.69
N LEU A 28 -16.33 6.13 -2.00
CA LEU A 28 -15.47 5.20 -2.72
C LEU A 28 -14.00 5.46 -2.33
N TYR A 29 -13.24 4.39 -2.16
CA TYR A 29 -11.81 4.46 -1.83
C TYR A 29 -11.04 3.40 -2.62
N ASP A 30 -10.08 3.84 -3.43
CA ASP A 30 -9.20 2.95 -4.19
C ASP A 30 -7.95 2.60 -3.36
N PHE A 31 -8.11 1.58 -2.52
CA PHE A 31 -7.02 1.11 -1.66
C PHE A 31 -5.76 0.74 -2.42
N ARG A 32 -5.88 0.14 -3.61
CA ARG A 32 -4.70 -0.31 -4.37
C ARG A 32 -3.90 0.89 -4.86
N ASN A 33 -4.58 1.89 -5.41
CA ASN A 33 -3.90 3.08 -5.92
C ASN A 33 -3.29 3.92 -4.79
N GLU A 34 -4.00 4.09 -3.67
CA GLU A 34 -3.50 4.84 -2.53
C GLU A 34 -2.36 4.12 -1.80
N LEU A 35 -2.42 2.78 -1.70
CA LEU A 35 -1.32 1.97 -1.19
C LEU A 35 -0.08 2.08 -2.09
N LYS A 36 -0.27 2.00 -3.42
CA LYS A 36 0.82 2.13 -4.39
C LYS A 36 1.55 3.48 -4.22
N LYS A 37 0.80 4.58 -4.15
CA LYS A 37 1.36 5.93 -4.01
C LYS A 37 2.22 6.08 -2.74
N GLU A 38 1.73 5.65 -1.59
CA GLU A 38 2.52 5.74 -0.35
C GLU A 38 3.77 4.88 -0.39
N LEU A 39 3.70 3.69 -1.01
CA LEU A 39 4.87 2.83 -1.15
C LEU A 39 5.92 3.44 -2.09
N GLU A 40 5.48 4.13 -3.14
CA GLU A 40 6.38 4.88 -4.04
C GLU A 40 7.08 6.02 -3.30
N VAL A 41 6.34 6.81 -2.49
CA VAL A 41 6.93 7.87 -1.66
C VAL A 41 7.90 7.30 -0.63
N ALA A 42 7.50 6.26 0.09
CA ALA A 42 8.36 5.59 1.05
C ALA A 42 9.65 5.05 0.41
N LEU A 43 9.61 4.67 -0.87
CA LEU A 43 10.75 4.09 -1.57
C LEU A 43 11.79 5.14 -1.92
N GLU A 44 11.35 6.36 -2.23
CA GLU A 44 12.23 7.50 -2.47
C GLU A 44 13.01 7.90 -1.20
N GLU A 45 12.42 7.70 -0.02
CA GLU A 45 13.04 7.98 1.28
C GLU A 45 14.00 6.86 1.76
N LEU A 46 14.01 5.69 1.10
CA LEU A 46 14.90 4.60 1.47
C LEU A 46 16.30 4.75 0.86
N HIS A 47 17.29 4.98 1.71
CA HIS A 47 18.71 5.01 1.34
C HIS A 47 19.41 3.64 1.41
N ASN A 48 18.79 2.62 2.01
CA ASN A 48 19.36 1.28 2.13
C ASN A 48 18.94 0.39 0.96
N THR A 49 19.91 -0.09 0.17
CA THR A 49 19.69 -0.89 -1.03
C THR A 49 18.88 -2.17 -0.80
N LYS A 50 19.16 -2.92 0.28
CA LYS A 50 18.43 -4.18 0.57
C LYS A 50 16.97 -3.93 0.95
N GLU A 51 16.74 -2.87 1.71
CA GLU A 51 15.39 -2.47 2.13
C GLU A 51 14.60 -1.91 0.94
N LYS A 52 15.29 -1.20 0.03
CA LYS A 52 14.73 -0.72 -1.23
C LYS A 52 14.28 -1.88 -2.13
N GLU A 53 15.11 -2.89 -2.33
CA GLU A 53 14.78 -4.08 -3.13
C GLU A 53 13.54 -4.83 -2.58
N LYS A 54 13.45 -5.00 -1.26
CA LYS A 54 12.28 -5.62 -0.61
C LYS A 54 11.01 -4.85 -0.93
N MET A 55 11.06 -3.52 -0.84
CA MET A 55 9.90 -2.67 -1.07
C MET A 55 9.53 -2.56 -2.55
N GLU A 56 10.52 -2.52 -3.46
CA GLU A 56 10.29 -2.63 -4.91
C GLU A 56 9.60 -3.94 -5.27
N HIS A 57 10.06 -5.06 -4.73
CA HIS A 57 9.43 -6.36 -4.94
C HIS A 57 7.99 -6.40 -4.42
N PHE A 58 7.73 -5.78 -3.27
CA PHE A 58 6.37 -5.64 -2.74
C PHE A 58 5.49 -4.76 -3.65
N LEU A 59 5.99 -3.60 -4.08
CA LEU A 59 5.31 -2.69 -4.97
C LEU A 59 4.96 -3.35 -6.32
N GLU A 60 5.87 -4.16 -6.87
CA GLU A 60 5.60 -4.95 -8.07
C GLU A 60 4.46 -5.95 -7.88
N LYS A 61 4.37 -6.60 -6.71
CA LYS A 61 3.21 -7.45 -6.39
C LYS A 61 1.92 -6.65 -6.34
N VAL A 62 1.92 -5.47 -5.72
CA VAL A 62 0.74 -4.57 -5.65
C VAL A 62 0.31 -4.12 -7.07
N LYS A 63 1.25 -3.82 -7.96
CA LYS A 63 0.97 -3.50 -9.36
C LYS A 63 0.38 -4.69 -10.12
N LYS A 64 0.77 -5.92 -9.80
CA LYS A 64 0.27 -7.15 -10.45
C LYS A 64 -1.05 -7.66 -9.86
N LEU A 65 -1.51 -7.13 -8.73
CA LEU A 65 -2.84 -7.44 -8.18
C LEU A 65 -3.91 -7.00 -9.20
N LYS A 66 -4.42 -7.97 -9.96
CA LYS A 66 -5.64 -7.79 -10.73
C LYS A 66 -6.78 -7.69 -9.72
N VAL A 67 -7.41 -6.52 -9.63
CA VAL A 67 -8.73 -6.40 -9.01
C VAL A 67 -9.65 -7.29 -9.84
N LYS A 68 -9.95 -8.51 -9.38
CA LYS A 68 -11.16 -9.18 -9.86
C LYS A 68 -12.26 -8.17 -9.54
N LYS A 69 -12.95 -7.65 -10.56
CA LYS A 69 -14.18 -6.87 -10.39
C LYS A 69 -15.18 -7.79 -9.65
N GLY A 70 -15.06 -7.84 -8.34
CA GLY A 70 -16.06 -8.43 -7.47
C GLY A 70 -17.14 -7.39 -7.37
N TYR A 71 -18.18 -7.56 -8.19
CA TYR A 71 -19.47 -6.94 -7.92
C TYR A 71 -19.84 -7.34 -6.50
N ILE A 72 -19.79 -6.37 -5.57
CA ILE A 72 -20.53 -6.48 -4.33
C ILE A 72 -21.94 -6.07 -4.74
N ASN A 73 -22.76 -7.08 -5.06
CA ASN A 73 -24.21 -6.96 -5.10
C ASN A 73 -24.73 -7.53 -3.80
#